data_AF-A0A971BZM0-F1
#
_entry.id   AF-A0A971BZM0-F1
#
_cell.length_a   1.000
_cell.length_b   1.000
_cell.length_c   1.000
_cell.angle_alpha   90.00
_cell.angle_beta   90.00
_cell.angle_gamma   90.00
#
_symmetry.space_group_name_H-M   'P 1'
#
loop_
_entity.id
_entity.type
_entity.pdbx_description
1 polymer ?
#
loop_
_entity_poly.entity_id
_entity_poly.type
_entity_poly.pdbx_seq_one_letter_code
_entity_poly.pdbx_strand_id
1 'polypeptide(L)'
;MSDSMTFSRRSGLSYLDSVRLRAGEDRCRAVFRDILRRNPRRAAAMLNDRLLSFPCLYILRGQAMDARVYKLLSLRDKIALRTIEQVKKPGEKAKCGREKSDPAHSALKWVFVTGSANEIPEDDYEEVIDKAAAALLITYKDKDILKGTADLIFRRGREGRNNHDLIWLLFQVRDAEVLKLIAQRLRSPDRCDADLACELLNLDEKGLDYGKSGEELHSAFIRWLEENDPYLYFTDESFQYSSKPAFSAVDMERKYLHKGLRTYEKEPLVPEDDDEAGCLEVFRQLGDGEQRALSEYSHSIHADGAGYWRRWLHLPPEEQLRAAAAGREVYL
;
A
#
# COMPACT_ATOMS: atom_id res chain seq x y z
N MET A 1 -4.35 -25.51 -37.07
CA MET A 1 -4.38 -24.12 -36.52
C MET A 1 -5.68 -23.78 -35.81
N SER A 2 -6.80 -24.48 -36.07
CA SER A 2 -8.09 -24.25 -35.37
C SER A 2 -8.12 -24.83 -33.95
N ASP A 3 -7.45 -25.95 -33.68
CA ASP A 3 -7.47 -26.61 -32.36
C ASP A 3 -6.69 -25.89 -31.25
N SER A 4 -5.68 -25.08 -31.59
CA SER A 4 -4.93 -24.33 -30.56
C SER A 4 -5.67 -23.06 -30.09
N MET A 5 -6.55 -22.51 -30.93
CA MET A 5 -7.39 -21.35 -30.57
C MET A 5 -8.54 -21.74 -29.64
N THR A 6 -9.11 -22.95 -29.80
CA THR A 6 -10.15 -23.50 -28.93
C THR A 6 -9.60 -23.94 -27.57
N PHE A 7 -8.36 -24.42 -27.49
CA PHE A 7 -7.74 -24.79 -26.20
C PHE A 7 -7.48 -23.57 -25.30
N SER A 8 -7.03 -22.44 -25.87
CA SER A 8 -6.67 -21.22 -25.12
C SER A 8 -7.85 -20.58 -24.38
N ARG A 9 -9.07 -20.66 -24.93
CA ARG A 9 -10.27 -20.10 -24.29
C ARG A 9 -10.73 -20.88 -23.05
N ARG A 10 -10.35 -22.15 -22.90
CA ARG A 10 -10.68 -22.95 -21.71
C ARG A 10 -9.79 -22.64 -20.50
N SER A 11 -8.59 -22.09 -20.73
CA SER A 11 -7.64 -21.71 -19.68
C SER A 11 -7.75 -20.24 -19.24
N GLY A 12 -8.70 -19.46 -19.79
CA GLY A 12 -8.85 -18.03 -19.45
C GLY A 12 -7.71 -17.13 -19.94
N LEU A 13 -6.83 -17.61 -20.82
CA LEU A 13 -5.64 -16.91 -21.31
C LEU A 13 -5.73 -16.60 -22.80
N SER A 14 -5.11 -15.50 -23.23
CA SER A 14 -4.93 -15.23 -24.65
C SER A 14 -4.02 -16.29 -25.32
N TYR A 15 -4.12 -16.39 -26.64
CA TYR A 15 -3.23 -17.29 -27.39
C TYR A 15 -1.75 -16.93 -27.21
N LEU A 16 -1.41 -15.64 -27.21
CA LEU A 16 -0.02 -15.18 -27.07
C LEU A 16 0.50 -15.45 -25.65
N ASP A 17 -0.33 -15.28 -24.63
CA ASP A 17 0.01 -15.68 -23.26
C ASP A 17 0.27 -17.18 -23.14
N SER A 18 -0.58 -17.99 -23.76
CA SER A 18 -0.42 -19.44 -23.78
C SER A 18 0.90 -19.86 -24.44
N VAL A 19 1.30 -19.19 -25.53
CA VAL A 19 2.60 -19.42 -26.18
C VAL A 19 3.74 -18.98 -25.27
N ARG A 20 3.66 -17.77 -24.68
CA ARG A 20 4.67 -17.23 -23.77
C ARG A 20 4.93 -18.16 -22.58
N LEU A 21 3.88 -18.58 -21.89
CA LEU A 21 3.99 -19.40 -20.68
C LEU A 21 4.48 -20.82 -20.96
N ARG A 22 4.18 -21.39 -22.13
CA ARG A 22 4.56 -22.78 -22.45
C ARG A 22 5.89 -22.90 -23.18
N ALA A 23 6.21 -21.93 -24.03
CA ALA A 23 7.33 -22.03 -24.98
C ALA A 23 8.36 -20.91 -24.80
N GLY A 24 8.17 -20.03 -23.81
CA GLY A 24 9.08 -18.94 -23.51
C GLY A 24 8.88 -17.69 -24.36
N GLU A 25 9.59 -16.64 -23.98
CA GLU A 25 9.45 -15.30 -24.57
C GLU A 25 9.92 -15.26 -26.02
N ASP A 26 11.06 -15.89 -26.33
CA ASP A 26 11.65 -15.90 -27.67
C ASP A 26 10.70 -16.55 -28.68
N ARG A 27 10.07 -17.66 -28.28
CA ARG A 27 9.09 -18.32 -29.13
C ARG A 27 7.86 -17.45 -29.34
N CYS A 28 7.40 -16.77 -28.29
CA CYS A 28 6.28 -15.83 -28.39
C CYS A 28 6.60 -14.69 -29.38
N ARG A 29 7.78 -14.07 -29.26
CA ARG A 29 8.28 -13.03 -30.18
C ARG A 29 8.34 -13.54 -31.62
N ALA A 30 8.86 -14.76 -31.84
CA ALA A 30 8.97 -15.36 -33.17
C ALA A 30 7.58 -15.62 -33.79
N VAL A 31 6.68 -16.24 -33.03
CA VAL A 31 5.30 -16.50 -33.47
C VAL A 31 4.58 -15.20 -33.83
N PHE A 32 4.69 -14.18 -32.98
CA PHE A 32 4.09 -12.88 -33.26
C PHE A 32 4.72 -12.20 -34.49
N ARG A 33 6.04 -12.33 -34.70
CA ARG A 33 6.75 -11.81 -35.88
C ARG A 33 6.20 -12.40 -37.18
N ASP A 34 5.98 -13.71 -37.20
CA ASP A 34 5.49 -14.40 -38.39
C ASP A 34 4.05 -14.00 -38.71
N ILE A 35 3.21 -13.84 -37.68
CA ILE A 35 1.84 -13.35 -37.85
C ILE A 35 1.84 -11.90 -38.34
N LEU A 36 2.68 -11.04 -37.76
CA LEU A 36 2.84 -9.65 -38.16
C LEU A 36 3.24 -9.52 -39.64
N ARG A 37 4.21 -10.31 -40.09
CA ARG A 37 4.66 -10.31 -41.49
C ARG A 37 3.56 -10.72 -42.46
N ARG A 38 2.73 -11.71 -42.09
CA ARG A 38 1.68 -12.25 -42.96
C ARG A 38 0.40 -11.41 -42.93
N ASN A 39 0.00 -10.92 -41.76
CA ASN A 39 -1.26 -10.21 -41.57
C ASN A 39 -1.20 -9.25 -40.36
N PRO A 40 -0.84 -7.97 -40.60
CA PRO A 40 -0.77 -6.96 -39.54
C PRO A 40 -2.10 -6.72 -38.81
N ARG A 41 -3.26 -6.85 -39.50
CA ARG A 41 -4.58 -6.70 -38.86
C ARG A 41 -4.84 -7.81 -37.85
N ARG A 42 -4.48 -9.05 -38.20
CA ARG A 42 -4.59 -10.19 -37.28
C ARG A 42 -3.63 -10.03 -36.10
N ALA A 43 -2.40 -9.56 -36.34
CA ALA A 43 -1.46 -9.27 -35.26
C ALA A 43 -2.03 -8.22 -34.29
N ALA A 44 -2.60 -7.13 -34.80
CA ALA A 44 -3.27 -6.12 -33.97
C ALA A 44 -4.47 -6.69 -33.21
N ALA A 45 -5.30 -7.53 -33.82
CA ALA A 45 -6.43 -8.16 -33.15
C ALA A 45 -6.00 -9.08 -31.99
N MET A 46 -4.84 -9.72 -32.10
CA MET A 46 -4.28 -10.54 -31.02
C MET A 46 -3.71 -9.70 -29.88
N LEU A 47 -3.16 -8.51 -30.17
CA LEU A 47 -2.74 -7.57 -29.13
C LEU A 47 -3.93 -6.92 -28.42
N ASN A 48 -5.00 -6.62 -29.17
CA ASN A 48 -6.25 -6.06 -28.65
C ASN A 48 -7.12 -7.10 -27.90
N ASP A 49 -6.65 -8.34 -27.76
CA ASP A 49 -7.39 -9.37 -27.02
C ASP A 49 -7.60 -8.92 -25.57
N ARG A 50 -8.85 -9.01 -25.10
CA ARG A 50 -9.22 -8.65 -23.73
C ARG A 50 -8.50 -9.52 -22.70
N LEU A 51 -8.17 -10.77 -23.06
CA LEU A 51 -7.48 -11.73 -22.21
C LEU A 51 -5.95 -11.63 -22.30
N LEU A 52 -5.40 -10.73 -23.14
CA LEU A 52 -3.95 -10.52 -23.18
C LEU A 52 -3.48 -9.94 -21.84
N SER A 53 -2.43 -10.52 -21.28
CA SER A 53 -1.77 -9.98 -20.09
C SER A 53 -0.76 -8.87 -20.45
N PHE A 54 -0.56 -7.93 -19.54
CA PHE A 54 0.46 -6.90 -19.70
C PHE A 54 1.88 -7.45 -19.88
N PRO A 55 2.36 -8.48 -19.13
CA PRO A 55 3.67 -9.08 -19.39
C PRO A 55 3.85 -9.51 -20.86
N CYS A 56 2.81 -10.07 -21.48
CA CYS A 56 2.88 -10.47 -22.88
C CYS A 56 2.96 -9.27 -23.83
N LEU A 57 2.18 -8.21 -23.59
CA LEU A 57 2.30 -6.96 -24.36
C LEU A 57 3.69 -6.34 -24.21
N TYR A 58 4.22 -6.31 -22.99
CA TYR A 58 5.54 -5.76 -22.69
C TYR A 58 6.65 -6.51 -23.43
N ILE A 59 6.64 -7.84 -23.43
CA ILE A 59 7.60 -8.63 -24.23
C ILE A 59 7.48 -8.27 -25.70
N LEU A 60 6.27 -8.17 -26.23
CA LEU A 60 6.02 -7.87 -27.65
C LEU A 60 6.16 -6.37 -28.01
N ARG A 61 6.53 -5.50 -27.06
CA ARG A 61 6.57 -4.03 -27.22
C ARG A 61 7.27 -3.56 -28.49
N GLY A 62 8.47 -4.09 -28.78
CA GLY A 62 9.23 -3.69 -29.96
C GLY A 62 8.52 -4.01 -31.28
N GLN A 63 7.72 -5.07 -31.33
CA GLN A 63 6.94 -5.45 -32.51
C GLN A 63 5.58 -4.74 -32.54
N ALA A 64 5.01 -4.43 -31.37
CA ALA A 64 3.76 -3.69 -31.24
C ALA A 64 3.87 -2.23 -31.70
N MET A 65 5.08 -1.66 -31.66
CA MET A 65 5.38 -0.31 -32.17
C MET A 65 5.49 -0.24 -33.71
N ASP A 66 5.42 -1.35 -34.45
CA ASP A 66 5.34 -1.32 -35.92
C ASP A 66 4.13 -0.48 -36.35
N ALA A 67 4.36 0.52 -37.22
CA ALA A 67 3.33 1.48 -37.62
C ALA A 67 2.06 0.83 -38.21
N ARG A 68 2.17 -0.36 -38.82
CA ARG A 68 1.03 -1.12 -39.39
C ARG A 68 0.14 -1.74 -38.30
N VAL A 69 0.71 -2.00 -37.13
CA VAL A 69 0.01 -2.57 -35.96
C VAL A 69 -0.43 -1.47 -35.03
N TYR A 70 0.47 -0.56 -34.67
CA TYR A 70 0.26 0.47 -33.67
C TYR A 70 -0.99 1.32 -33.96
N LYS A 71 -1.23 1.68 -35.23
CA LYS A 71 -2.42 2.44 -35.64
C LYS A 71 -3.73 1.72 -35.29
N LEU A 72 -3.74 0.39 -35.37
CA LEU A 72 -4.89 -0.49 -35.13
C LEU A 72 -5.05 -0.91 -33.67
N LEU A 73 -4.11 -0.56 -32.80
CA LEU A 73 -4.18 -0.92 -31.40
C LEU A 73 -5.31 -0.19 -30.67
N SER A 74 -5.87 -0.88 -29.68
CA SER A 74 -6.85 -0.33 -28.77
C SER A 74 -6.24 0.82 -27.96
N LEU A 75 -7.10 1.67 -27.39
CA LEU A 75 -6.64 2.75 -26.52
C LEU A 75 -5.91 2.19 -25.29
N ARG A 76 -6.38 1.07 -24.71
CA ARG A 76 -5.73 0.36 -23.60
C ARG A 76 -4.27 0.04 -23.90
N ASP A 77 -4.02 -0.62 -25.04
CA ASP A 77 -2.68 -1.09 -25.39
C ASP A 77 -1.77 0.10 -25.75
N LYS A 78 -2.31 1.13 -26.40
CA LYS A 78 -1.58 2.38 -26.68
C LYS A 78 -1.16 3.10 -25.40
N ILE A 79 -2.02 3.16 -24.39
CA ILE A 79 -1.69 3.76 -23.09
C ILE A 79 -0.56 2.98 -22.43
N ALA A 80 -0.66 1.66 -22.35
CA ALA A 80 0.37 0.81 -21.76
C ALA A 80 1.72 0.96 -22.48
N LEU A 81 1.73 0.97 -23.82
CA LEU A 81 2.94 1.20 -24.61
C LEU A 81 3.57 2.59 -24.36
N ARG A 82 2.76 3.64 -24.18
CA ARG A 82 3.27 4.98 -23.83
C ARG A 82 3.88 5.00 -22.42
N THR A 83 3.25 4.33 -21.46
CA THR A 83 3.80 4.23 -20.09
C THR A 83 5.18 3.57 -20.10
N ILE A 84 5.36 2.51 -20.92
CA ILE A 84 6.68 1.88 -21.12
C ILE A 84 7.70 2.88 -21.71
N GLU A 85 7.32 3.65 -22.74
CA GLU A 85 8.24 4.62 -23.34
C GLU A 85 8.59 5.78 -22.38
N GLN A 86 7.68 6.18 -21.49
CA GLN A 86 7.91 7.22 -20.48
C GLN A 86 8.90 6.80 -19.39
N VAL A 87 8.99 5.51 -19.08
CA VAL A 87 10.05 4.96 -18.23
C VAL A 87 11.41 5.11 -18.92
N LYS A 88 11.49 4.73 -20.20
CA LYS A 88 12.76 4.81 -20.97
C LYS A 88 13.23 6.23 -21.27
N LYS A 89 12.33 7.20 -21.32
CA LYS A 89 12.61 8.60 -21.66
C LYS A 89 11.91 9.53 -20.67
N PRO A 90 12.48 9.72 -19.47
CA PRO A 90 11.92 10.61 -18.48
C PRO A 90 11.97 12.06 -19.01
N GLY A 91 10.81 12.68 -19.22
CA GLY A 91 10.71 14.05 -19.72
C GLY A 91 9.31 14.47 -20.16
N GLU A 92 8.47 13.52 -20.58
CA GLU A 92 7.08 13.80 -20.96
C GLU A 92 6.11 13.42 -19.84
N LYS A 93 5.54 14.42 -19.15
CA LYS A 93 4.47 14.20 -18.18
C LYS A 93 3.20 13.76 -18.92
N ALA A 94 2.72 12.54 -18.64
CA ALA A 94 1.40 12.11 -19.10
C ALA A 94 0.32 13.03 -18.49
N LYS A 95 -0.56 13.58 -19.33
CA LYS A 95 -1.81 14.21 -18.84
C LYS A 95 -2.79 13.08 -18.51
N CYS A 96 -2.80 12.60 -17.27
CA CYS A 96 -3.87 11.73 -16.78
C CYS A 96 -5.07 12.59 -16.36
N GLY A 97 -6.28 12.16 -16.73
CA GLY A 97 -7.50 12.70 -16.14
C GLY A 97 -7.59 12.32 -14.66
N ARG A 98 -8.50 12.98 -13.92
CA ARG A 98 -8.73 12.69 -12.48
C ARG A 98 -9.89 11.73 -12.23
N GLU A 99 -10.60 11.31 -13.27
CA GLU A 99 -11.82 10.49 -13.13
C GLU A 99 -11.57 9.01 -13.41
N LYS A 100 -12.26 8.12 -12.70
CA LYS A 100 -12.21 6.66 -12.92
C LYS A 100 -12.80 6.23 -14.27
N SER A 101 -13.59 7.10 -14.90
CA SER A 101 -14.14 6.95 -16.27
C SER A 101 -13.06 7.12 -17.34
N ASP A 102 -11.89 7.67 -16.98
CA ASP A 102 -10.77 7.85 -17.90
C ASP A 102 -10.32 6.49 -18.44
N PRO A 103 -10.27 6.31 -19.78
CA PRO A 103 -9.71 5.10 -20.37
C PRO A 103 -8.30 4.76 -19.84
N ALA A 104 -7.51 5.75 -19.44
CA ALA A 104 -6.22 5.57 -18.78
C ALA A 104 -6.32 4.83 -17.45
N HIS A 105 -7.32 5.12 -16.63
CA HIS A 105 -7.55 4.39 -15.38
C HIS A 105 -7.72 2.89 -15.63
N SER A 106 -8.61 2.51 -16.55
CA SER A 106 -8.87 1.10 -16.87
C SER A 106 -7.64 0.39 -17.44
N ALA A 107 -6.84 1.09 -18.26
CA ALA A 107 -5.62 0.56 -18.84
C ALA A 107 -4.53 0.35 -17.79
N LEU A 108 -4.30 1.34 -16.92
CA LEU A 108 -3.32 1.26 -15.85
C LEU A 108 -3.69 0.18 -14.83
N LYS A 109 -4.98 0.03 -14.50
CA LYS A 109 -5.45 -1.06 -13.64
C LYS A 109 -5.18 -2.42 -14.25
N TRP A 110 -5.40 -2.59 -15.56
CA TRP A 110 -5.03 -3.81 -16.27
C TRP A 110 -3.51 -4.07 -16.28
N VAL A 111 -2.70 -3.02 -16.52
CA VAL A 111 -1.23 -3.08 -16.43
C VAL A 111 -0.80 -3.59 -15.06
N PHE A 112 -1.30 -2.96 -14.00
CA PHE A 112 -0.95 -3.30 -12.63
C PHE A 112 -1.40 -4.71 -12.26
N VAL A 113 -2.68 -5.05 -12.44
CA VAL A 113 -3.24 -6.33 -11.99
C VAL A 113 -2.62 -7.52 -12.72
N THR A 114 -2.46 -7.43 -14.04
CA THR A 114 -1.89 -8.56 -14.81
C THR A 114 -0.36 -8.58 -14.78
N GLY A 115 0.28 -7.43 -14.60
CA GLY A 115 1.72 -7.31 -14.53
C GLY A 115 2.32 -7.70 -13.19
N SER A 116 1.69 -7.29 -12.10
CA SER A 116 2.10 -7.71 -10.75
C SER A 116 1.90 -9.21 -10.52
N ALA A 117 1.00 -9.89 -11.24
CA ALA A 117 0.80 -11.34 -11.05
C ALA A 117 1.92 -12.21 -11.64
N ASN A 118 2.62 -11.74 -12.68
CA ASN A 118 3.69 -12.47 -13.36
C ASN A 118 4.79 -11.48 -13.76
N GLU A 119 5.50 -10.97 -12.75
CA GLU A 119 6.55 -9.98 -12.99
C GLU A 119 7.68 -10.54 -13.85
N ILE A 120 8.22 -9.67 -14.70
CA ILE A 120 9.46 -9.88 -15.43
C ILE A 120 10.52 -9.12 -14.65
N PRO A 121 11.63 -9.75 -14.23
CA PRO A 121 12.68 -9.11 -13.45
C PRO A 121 13.58 -8.23 -14.34
N GLU A 122 12.97 -7.22 -14.96
CA GLU A 122 13.62 -6.14 -15.70
C GLU A 122 13.30 -4.83 -14.96
N ASP A 123 14.30 -4.01 -14.65
CA ASP A 123 14.10 -2.73 -13.94
C ASP A 123 13.04 -1.84 -14.62
N ASP A 124 13.11 -1.72 -15.96
CA ASP A 124 12.12 -1.01 -16.78
C ASP A 124 10.70 -1.54 -16.57
N TYR A 125 10.54 -2.86 -16.38
CA TYR A 125 9.25 -3.50 -16.19
C TYR A 125 8.67 -3.15 -14.82
N GLU A 126 9.49 -3.30 -13.78
CA GLU A 126 9.13 -2.99 -12.40
C GLU A 126 8.72 -1.51 -12.27
N GLU A 127 9.49 -0.60 -12.87
CA GLU A 127 9.18 0.84 -12.86
C GLU A 127 7.83 1.15 -13.55
N VAL A 128 7.46 0.41 -14.61
CA VAL A 128 6.14 0.58 -15.24
C VAL A 128 5.02 0.15 -14.30
N ILE A 129 5.18 -0.95 -13.57
CA ILE A 129 4.20 -1.42 -12.58
C ILE A 129 4.08 -0.40 -11.44
N ASP A 130 5.19 0.14 -10.96
CA ASP A 130 5.23 1.09 -9.85
C ASP A 130 4.61 2.43 -10.24
N LYS A 131 4.87 2.92 -11.46
CA LYS A 131 4.18 4.10 -12.01
C LYS A 131 2.68 3.88 -12.20
N ALA A 132 2.27 2.67 -12.61
CA ALA A 132 0.85 2.34 -12.71
C ALA A 132 0.19 2.34 -11.32
N ALA A 133 0.83 1.75 -10.31
CA ALA A 133 0.37 1.78 -8.92
C ALA A 133 0.28 3.22 -8.39
N ALA A 134 1.30 4.06 -8.65
CA ALA A 134 1.31 5.46 -8.25
C ALA A 134 0.16 6.26 -8.85
N ALA A 135 -0.08 6.12 -10.16
CA ALA A 135 -1.18 6.79 -10.82
C ALA A 135 -2.53 6.34 -10.25
N LEU A 136 -2.72 5.03 -10.03
CA LEU A 136 -3.97 4.48 -9.50
C LEU A 136 -4.24 4.92 -8.05
N LEU A 137 -3.26 4.80 -7.15
CA LEU A 137 -3.43 5.15 -5.73
C LEU A 137 -3.48 6.65 -5.50
N ILE A 138 -2.60 7.43 -6.13
CA ILE A 138 -2.43 8.86 -5.81
C ILE A 138 -3.33 9.74 -6.69
N THR A 139 -3.36 9.49 -8.00
CA THR A 139 -4.11 10.34 -8.93
C THR A 139 -5.59 9.94 -8.99
N TYR A 140 -5.87 8.65 -9.16
CA TYR A 140 -7.24 8.14 -9.28
C TYR A 140 -7.88 7.73 -7.94
N LYS A 141 -7.10 7.69 -6.86
CA LYS A 141 -7.56 7.25 -5.52
C LYS A 141 -8.26 5.89 -5.57
N ASP A 142 -7.77 4.97 -6.41
CA ASP A 142 -8.36 3.65 -6.61
C ASP A 142 -7.91 2.65 -5.54
N LYS A 143 -8.64 2.63 -4.42
CA LYS A 143 -8.36 1.74 -3.28
C LYS A 143 -8.51 0.24 -3.61
N ASP A 144 -9.14 -0.11 -4.72
CA ASP A 144 -9.32 -1.50 -5.15
C ASP A 144 -7.99 -2.24 -5.35
N ILE A 145 -6.90 -1.52 -5.64
CA ILE A 145 -5.59 -2.14 -5.86
C ILE A 145 -4.74 -2.27 -4.59
N LEU A 146 -5.20 -1.77 -3.43
CA LEU A 146 -4.42 -1.77 -2.18
C LEU A 146 -3.90 -3.15 -1.81
N LYS A 147 -4.77 -4.16 -1.86
CA LYS A 147 -4.39 -5.54 -1.58
C LYS A 147 -3.31 -6.03 -2.56
N GLY A 148 -3.49 -5.76 -3.85
CA GLY A 148 -2.50 -6.12 -4.87
C GLY A 148 -1.16 -5.43 -4.67
N THR A 149 -1.16 -4.17 -4.21
CA THR A 149 0.06 -3.41 -3.89
C THR A 149 0.76 -3.98 -2.67
N ALA A 150 0.02 -4.30 -1.61
CA ALA A 150 0.58 -4.99 -0.45
C ALA A 150 1.18 -6.34 -0.86
N ASP A 151 0.43 -7.17 -1.59
CA ASP A 151 0.91 -8.47 -2.08
C ASP A 151 2.22 -8.35 -2.89
N LEU A 152 2.34 -7.29 -3.71
CA LEU A 152 3.53 -7.00 -4.50
C LEU A 152 4.73 -6.58 -3.63
N ILE A 153 4.53 -5.71 -2.63
CA ILE A 153 5.57 -5.27 -1.68
C ILE A 153 6.20 -6.48 -0.99
N PHE A 154 5.36 -7.36 -0.44
CA PHE A 154 5.80 -8.55 0.28
C PHE A 154 6.45 -9.57 -0.66
N ARG A 155 5.95 -9.73 -1.90
CA ARG A 155 6.61 -10.59 -2.89
C ARG A 155 8.01 -10.10 -3.23
N ARG A 156 8.17 -8.81 -3.56
CA ARG A 156 9.48 -8.22 -3.85
C ARG A 156 10.41 -8.30 -2.65
N GLY A 157 9.89 -8.09 -1.43
CA GLY A 157 10.65 -8.25 -0.19
C GLY A 157 11.25 -9.64 -0.03
N ARG A 158 10.46 -10.70 -0.24
CA ARG A 158 10.96 -12.09 -0.22
C ARG A 158 12.03 -12.37 -1.27
N GLU A 159 11.95 -11.70 -2.41
CA GLU A 159 12.87 -11.88 -3.52
C GLU A 159 14.08 -10.93 -3.47
N GLY A 160 14.17 -10.08 -2.44
CA GLY A 160 15.23 -9.07 -2.29
C GLY A 160 15.19 -7.97 -3.36
N ARG A 161 14.03 -7.79 -4.03
CA ARG A 161 13.80 -6.77 -5.05
C ARG A 161 13.33 -5.44 -4.42
N ASN A 162 13.52 -4.34 -5.13
CA ASN A 162 13.19 -3.00 -4.61
C ASN A 162 11.66 -2.86 -4.41
N ASN A 163 11.25 -2.51 -3.18
CA ASN A 163 9.87 -2.27 -2.79
C ASN A 163 9.66 -0.92 -2.08
N HIS A 164 10.70 -0.08 -1.95
CA HIS A 164 10.65 1.15 -1.15
C HIS A 164 9.62 2.16 -1.70
N ASP A 165 9.58 2.34 -3.02
CA ASP A 165 8.64 3.26 -3.66
C ASP A 165 7.19 2.78 -3.51
N LEU A 166 6.96 1.47 -3.61
CA LEU A 166 5.64 0.87 -3.39
C LEU A 166 5.19 1.03 -1.93
N ILE A 167 6.10 0.84 -0.98
CA ILE A 167 5.83 1.06 0.45
C ILE A 167 5.45 2.52 0.68
N TRP A 168 6.25 3.46 0.17
CA TRP A 168 5.95 4.89 0.26
C TRP A 168 4.57 5.19 -0.32
N LEU A 169 4.29 4.74 -1.54
CA LEU A 169 2.98 4.92 -2.20
C LEU A 169 1.82 4.36 -1.38
N LEU A 170 2.00 3.19 -0.75
CA LEU A 170 0.95 2.56 0.04
C LEU A 170 0.60 3.41 1.27
N PHE A 171 1.60 3.99 1.95
CA PHE A 171 1.36 4.86 3.11
C PHE A 171 0.83 6.25 2.75
N GLN A 172 1.09 6.76 1.53
CA GLN A 172 0.48 8.00 1.04
C GLN A 172 -1.05 7.92 0.89
N VAL A 173 -1.64 6.72 0.93
CA VAL A 173 -3.10 6.55 0.92
C VAL A 173 -3.75 7.06 2.21
N ARG A 174 -2.99 7.08 3.32
CA ARG A 174 -3.42 7.56 4.65
C ARG A 174 -4.77 6.98 5.09
N ASP A 175 -4.84 5.65 5.16
CA ASP A 175 -6.04 4.90 5.55
C ASP A 175 -5.66 3.71 6.44
N ALA A 176 -6.37 3.51 7.55
CA ALA A 176 -6.14 2.38 8.47
C ALA A 176 -6.25 1.00 7.78
N GLU A 177 -6.97 0.88 6.66
CA GLU A 177 -7.01 -0.35 5.87
C GLU A 177 -5.61 -0.78 5.38
N VAL A 178 -4.71 0.18 5.12
CA VAL A 178 -3.30 -0.11 4.79
C VAL A 178 -2.64 -0.89 5.92
N LEU A 179 -2.81 -0.43 7.16
CA LEU A 179 -2.23 -1.09 8.34
C LEU A 179 -2.83 -2.48 8.53
N LYS A 180 -4.13 -2.66 8.28
CA LYS A 180 -4.79 -3.97 8.35
C LYS A 180 -4.25 -4.95 7.31
N LEU A 181 -4.03 -4.49 6.07
CA LEU A 181 -3.46 -5.32 5.00
C LEU A 181 -2.02 -5.77 5.34
N ILE A 182 -1.22 -4.88 5.93
CA ILE A 182 0.13 -5.21 6.42
C ILE A 182 0.04 -6.18 7.60
N ALA A 183 -0.84 -5.93 8.57
CA ALA A 183 -1.00 -6.78 9.75
C ALA A 183 -1.37 -8.22 9.40
N GLN A 184 -2.11 -8.46 8.32
CA GLN A 184 -2.40 -9.81 7.83
C GLN A 184 -1.13 -10.65 7.59
N ARG A 185 0.00 -10.00 7.28
CA ARG A 185 1.29 -10.64 7.00
C ARG A 185 2.06 -11.07 8.23
N LEU A 186 1.70 -10.58 9.42
CA LEU A 186 2.21 -11.11 10.70
C LEU A 186 1.91 -12.61 10.86
N ARG A 187 0.85 -13.11 10.22
CA ARG A 187 0.44 -14.51 10.23
C ARG A 187 1.06 -15.34 9.10
N SER A 188 1.92 -14.74 8.28
CA SER A 188 2.55 -15.46 7.18
C SER A 188 3.46 -16.56 7.73
N PRO A 189 3.46 -17.77 7.12
CA PRO A 189 4.45 -18.79 7.46
C PRO A 189 5.85 -18.42 6.98
N ASP A 190 5.96 -17.45 6.06
CA ASP A 190 7.23 -16.91 5.59
C ASP A 190 7.74 -15.84 6.56
N ARG A 191 8.95 -16.06 7.10
CA ARG A 191 9.56 -15.14 8.07
C ARG A 191 9.86 -13.78 7.47
N CYS A 192 10.26 -13.70 6.20
CA CYS A 192 10.54 -12.41 5.56
C CYS A 192 9.26 -11.55 5.48
N ASP A 193 8.09 -12.18 5.28
CA ASP A 193 6.82 -11.45 5.31
C ASP A 193 6.48 -10.96 6.72
N ALA A 194 6.65 -11.81 7.73
CA ALA A 194 6.34 -11.44 9.11
C ALA A 194 7.28 -10.33 9.62
N ASP A 195 8.59 -10.45 9.36
CA ASP A 195 9.61 -9.49 9.78
C ASP A 195 9.37 -8.11 9.13
N LEU A 196 9.12 -8.08 7.82
CA LEU A 196 8.78 -6.84 7.12
C LEU A 196 7.48 -6.23 7.65
N ALA A 197 6.46 -7.04 7.96
CA ALA A 197 5.22 -6.53 8.54
C ALA A 197 5.46 -5.91 9.93
N CYS A 198 6.27 -6.54 10.77
CA CYS A 198 6.63 -6.01 12.08
C CYS A 198 7.36 -4.66 11.96
N GLU A 199 8.27 -4.53 10.99
CA GLU A 199 8.99 -3.29 10.70
C GLU A 199 8.03 -2.19 10.21
N LEU A 200 7.24 -2.46 9.17
CA LEU A 200 6.32 -1.47 8.62
C LEU A 200 5.25 -1.00 9.62
N LEU A 201 4.88 -1.85 10.57
CA LEU A 201 3.94 -1.53 11.64
C LEU A 201 4.60 -0.92 12.88
N ASN A 202 5.93 -0.83 12.95
CA ASN A 202 6.69 -0.38 14.13
C ASN A 202 6.15 -0.99 15.44
N LEU A 203 6.10 -2.33 15.51
CA LEU A 203 5.54 -3.02 16.68
C LEU A 203 6.35 -2.77 17.96
N ASP A 204 7.68 -2.66 17.85
CA ASP A 204 8.59 -2.32 18.97
C ASP A 204 8.13 -1.03 19.68
N GLU A 205 7.91 0.03 18.90
CA GLU A 205 7.51 1.35 19.41
C GLU A 205 6.11 1.33 20.04
N LYS A 206 5.29 0.36 19.63
CA LYS A 206 3.94 0.12 20.15
C LYS A 206 3.94 -0.81 21.37
N GLY A 207 5.11 -1.25 21.84
CA GLY A 207 5.24 -2.15 22.99
C GLY A 207 4.65 -3.53 22.76
N LEU A 208 4.54 -3.97 21.50
CA LEU A 208 4.01 -5.28 21.15
C LEU A 208 5.15 -6.30 21.06
N ASP A 209 5.02 -7.38 21.82
CA ASP A 209 6.07 -8.39 22.02
C ASP A 209 6.23 -9.37 20.85
N TYR A 210 7.42 -9.36 20.24
CA TYR A 210 7.85 -10.19 19.12
C TYR A 210 8.03 -11.68 19.48
N GLY A 211 8.05 -12.03 20.77
CA GLY A 211 8.10 -13.42 21.24
C GLY A 211 6.77 -14.18 21.04
N LYS A 212 5.68 -13.48 20.74
CA LYS A 212 4.36 -14.06 20.50
C LYS A 212 4.25 -14.72 19.13
N SER A 213 3.31 -15.65 19.00
CA SER A 213 2.99 -16.22 17.68
C SER A 213 2.41 -15.16 16.73
N GLY A 214 2.52 -15.40 15.43
CA GLY A 214 2.01 -14.47 14.41
C GLY A 214 0.51 -14.15 14.51
N GLU A 215 -0.31 -15.12 14.96
CA GLU A 215 -1.74 -14.89 15.24
C GLU A 215 -1.93 -13.99 16.47
N GLU A 216 -1.20 -14.24 17.56
CA GLU A 216 -1.28 -13.41 18.77
C GLU A 216 -0.80 -11.97 18.49
N LEU A 217 0.27 -11.80 17.72
CA LEU A 217 0.74 -10.48 17.27
C LEU A 217 -0.31 -9.77 16.42
N HIS A 218 -0.90 -10.47 15.46
CA HIS A 218 -1.96 -9.92 14.63
C HIS A 218 -3.17 -9.47 15.47
N SER A 219 -3.69 -10.34 16.34
CA SER A 219 -4.81 -10.00 17.22
C SER A 219 -4.48 -8.84 18.16
N ALA A 220 -3.28 -8.82 18.74
CA ALA A 220 -2.83 -7.73 19.60
C ALA A 220 -2.73 -6.40 18.84
N PHE A 221 -2.19 -6.43 17.61
CA PHE A 221 -2.10 -5.24 16.76
C PHE A 221 -3.47 -4.73 16.33
N ILE A 222 -4.40 -5.61 15.94
CA ILE A 222 -5.75 -5.19 15.55
C ILE A 222 -6.47 -4.52 16.73
N ARG A 223 -6.37 -5.09 17.94
CA ARG A 223 -6.93 -4.46 19.15
C ARG A 223 -6.27 -3.09 19.42
N TRP A 224 -4.95 -3.02 19.32
CA TRP A 224 -4.21 -1.76 19.46
C TRP A 224 -4.69 -0.72 18.43
N LEU A 225 -4.88 -1.14 17.17
CA LEU A 225 -5.34 -0.27 16.10
C LEU A 225 -6.74 0.24 16.39
N GLU A 226 -7.68 -0.61 16.79
CA GLU A 226 -9.06 -0.21 17.11
C GLU A 226 -9.14 0.81 18.25
N GLU A 227 -8.33 0.63 19.30
CA GLU A 227 -8.24 1.57 20.43
C GLU A 227 -7.64 2.93 20.00
N ASN A 228 -6.64 2.90 19.13
CA ASN A 228 -5.87 4.08 18.77
C ASN A 228 -6.32 4.76 17.47
N ASP A 229 -7.22 4.15 16.71
CA ASP A 229 -7.73 4.64 15.42
C ASP A 229 -8.23 6.10 15.48
N PRO A 230 -8.96 6.56 16.52
CA PRO A 230 -9.35 7.96 16.63
C PRO A 230 -8.19 8.94 16.83
N TYR A 231 -7.00 8.47 17.17
CA TYR A 231 -5.83 9.30 17.46
C TYR A 231 -4.68 9.04 16.49
N LEU A 232 -4.90 8.16 15.51
CA LEU A 232 -3.89 7.73 14.56
C LEU A 232 -3.69 8.80 13.49
N TYR A 233 -2.42 9.08 13.15
CA TYR A 233 -2.05 9.85 11.97
C TYR A 233 -0.90 9.17 11.22
N PHE A 234 -0.84 9.40 9.90
CA PHE A 234 0.29 8.96 9.09
C PHE A 234 1.35 10.06 9.07
N THR A 235 2.60 9.66 9.26
CA THR A 235 3.72 10.59 9.18
C THR A 235 4.18 10.72 7.72
N ASP A 236 5.08 11.67 7.49
CA ASP A 236 5.75 11.81 6.20
C ASP A 236 7.13 11.10 6.17
N GLU A 237 7.42 10.26 7.17
CA GLU A 237 8.65 9.48 7.20
C GLU A 237 8.69 8.41 6.11
N SER A 238 9.89 8.11 5.63
CA SER A 238 10.11 7.07 4.61
C SER A 238 11.53 6.55 4.63
N PHE A 239 11.75 5.45 3.93
CA PHE A 239 13.07 4.84 3.73
C PHE A 239 14.09 5.73 2.99
N GLN A 240 13.67 6.87 2.44
CA GLN A 240 14.59 7.85 1.83
C GLN A 240 15.35 8.67 2.88
N TYR A 241 14.78 8.84 4.08
CA TYR A 241 15.33 9.72 5.13
C TYR A 241 15.65 8.99 6.44
N SER A 242 15.07 7.81 6.67
CA SER A 242 15.27 7.01 7.88
C SER A 242 15.39 5.53 7.54
N SER A 243 16.26 4.80 8.24
CA SER A 243 16.35 3.34 8.14
C SER A 243 15.28 2.60 8.95
N LYS A 244 14.55 3.30 9.84
CA LYS A 244 13.43 2.75 10.62
C LYS A 244 12.30 3.80 10.67
N PRO A 245 11.66 4.11 9.53
CA PRO A 245 10.65 5.16 9.46
C PRO A 245 9.39 4.78 10.25
N ALA A 246 8.83 5.75 10.97
CA ALA A 246 7.55 5.61 11.65
C ALA A 246 6.39 6.04 10.77
N PHE A 247 5.94 5.20 9.85
CA PHE A 247 4.89 5.53 8.87
C PHE A 247 3.54 5.97 9.49
N SER A 248 3.24 5.55 10.72
CA SER A 248 2.06 5.99 11.46
C SER A 248 2.35 6.09 12.95
N ALA A 249 1.74 7.07 13.60
CA ALA A 249 1.90 7.36 15.02
C ALA A 249 0.56 7.73 15.67
N VAL A 250 0.55 7.69 17.00
CA VAL A 250 -0.61 8.06 17.81
C VAL A 250 -0.40 9.47 18.35
N ASP A 251 -1.40 10.31 18.20
CA ASP A 251 -1.44 11.64 18.79
C ASP A 251 -1.72 11.53 20.29
N MET A 252 -0.63 11.42 21.07
CA MET A 252 -0.70 11.26 22.52
C MET A 252 -1.41 12.43 23.20
N GLU A 253 -1.22 13.66 22.72
CA GLU A 253 -1.92 14.84 23.27
C GLU A 253 -3.44 14.73 23.10
N ARG A 254 -3.89 14.34 21.90
CA ARG A 254 -5.32 14.11 21.64
C ARG A 254 -5.85 12.93 22.43
N LYS A 255 -5.07 11.86 22.56
CA LYS A 255 -5.47 10.68 23.35
C LYS A 255 -5.61 11.04 24.82
N TYR A 256 -4.66 11.81 25.37
CA TYR A 256 -4.69 12.35 26.73
C TYR A 256 -5.90 13.25 26.99
N LEU A 257 -6.27 14.13 26.06
CA LEU A 257 -7.48 14.97 26.21
C LEU A 257 -8.77 14.31 25.71
N HIS A 258 -8.72 13.05 25.25
CA HIS A 258 -9.85 12.36 24.63
C HIS A 258 -10.49 13.09 23.42
N LYS A 259 -9.66 13.79 22.62
CA LYS A 259 -10.06 14.59 21.45
C LYS A 259 -9.70 13.93 20.11
N GLY A 260 -10.20 12.70 19.94
CA GLY A 260 -9.94 11.89 18.75
C GLY A 260 -10.58 12.44 17.49
N LEU A 261 -9.86 12.37 16.37
CA LEU A 261 -10.30 12.71 15.02
C LEU A 261 -9.80 11.63 14.04
N ARG A 262 -10.71 11.08 13.23
CA ARG A 262 -10.37 10.11 12.18
C ARG A 262 -10.00 10.79 10.87
N THR A 263 -9.15 11.81 10.93
CA THR A 263 -8.67 12.51 9.72
C THR A 263 -7.37 11.91 9.20
N TYR A 264 -6.64 11.15 10.03
CA TYR A 264 -5.35 10.55 9.72
C TYR A 264 -4.25 11.55 9.36
N GLU A 265 -4.49 12.84 9.63
CA GLU A 265 -3.55 13.94 9.48
C GLU A 265 -3.15 14.48 10.85
N LYS A 266 -1.91 14.94 10.99
CA LYS A 266 -1.47 15.59 12.22
C LYS A 266 -2.01 17.02 12.26
N GLU A 267 -3.12 17.20 12.95
CA GLU A 267 -3.74 18.51 13.14
C GLU A 267 -3.37 19.13 14.49
N PRO A 268 -3.06 20.44 14.54
CA PRO A 268 -2.86 21.15 15.79
C PRO A 268 -4.05 20.94 16.75
N LEU A 269 -3.76 20.61 18.00
CA LEU A 269 -4.76 20.49 19.05
C LEU A 269 -5.05 21.87 19.62
N VAL A 270 -6.31 22.28 19.59
CA VAL A 270 -6.80 23.52 20.21
C VAL A 270 -7.53 23.13 21.51
N PRO A 271 -7.02 23.54 22.68
CA PRO A 271 -7.72 23.37 23.96
C PRO A 271 -9.09 24.07 23.94
N GLU A 272 -10.06 23.53 24.66
CA GLU A 272 -11.40 24.14 24.79
C GLU A 272 -11.42 25.31 25.78
N ASP A 273 -10.58 25.25 26.82
CA ASP A 273 -10.48 26.23 27.88
C ASP A 273 -9.05 26.33 28.45
N ASP A 274 -8.86 27.26 29.39
CA ASP A 274 -7.58 27.53 30.04
C ASP A 274 -7.10 26.34 30.90
N ASP A 275 -8.03 25.54 31.44
CA ASP A 275 -7.71 24.39 32.28
C ASP A 275 -7.10 23.25 31.43
N GLU A 276 -7.71 22.94 30.29
CA GLU A 276 -7.15 22.00 29.31
C GLU A 276 -5.80 22.50 28.75
N ALA A 277 -5.69 23.80 28.49
CA ALA A 277 -4.45 24.40 28.01
C ALA A 277 -3.32 24.21 29.03
N GLY A 278 -3.59 24.44 30.32
CA GLY A 278 -2.66 24.18 31.42
C GLY A 278 -2.29 22.71 31.53
N CYS A 279 -3.27 21.80 31.46
CA CYS A 279 -3.02 20.35 31.48
C CYS A 279 -2.11 19.92 30.33
N LEU A 280 -2.33 20.47 29.13
CA LEU A 280 -1.57 20.15 27.93
C LEU A 280 -0.14 20.70 27.99
N GLU A 281 0.06 21.91 28.51
CA GLU A 281 1.38 22.49 28.71
C GLU A 281 2.23 21.62 29.62
N VAL A 282 1.65 21.15 30.73
CA VAL A 282 2.35 20.28 31.67
C VAL A 282 2.61 18.90 31.05
N PHE A 283 1.64 18.33 30.33
CA PHE A 283 1.82 17.06 29.62
C PHE A 283 2.99 17.11 28.63
N ARG A 284 3.16 18.20 27.88
CA ARG A 284 4.25 18.40 26.91
C ARG A 284 5.64 18.45 27.55
N GLN A 285 5.74 18.75 28.84
CA GLN A 285 7.01 18.78 29.57
C GLN A 285 7.46 17.38 30.05
N LEU A 286 6.56 16.39 30.00
CA LEU A 286 6.85 15.01 30.41
C LEU A 286 7.67 14.27 29.35
N GLY A 287 8.40 13.24 29.76
CA GLY A 287 9.11 12.35 28.83
C GLY A 287 8.16 11.43 28.05
N ASP A 288 8.61 10.89 26.93
CA ASP A 288 7.78 10.05 26.03
C ASP A 288 7.10 8.87 26.73
N GLY A 289 7.79 8.23 27.67
CA GLY A 289 7.25 7.10 28.45
C GLY A 289 6.12 7.53 29.40
N GLU A 290 6.23 8.72 29.99
CA GLU A 290 5.23 9.31 30.88
C GLU A 290 4.02 9.80 30.08
N GLN A 291 4.25 10.49 28.95
CA GLN A 291 3.19 10.91 28.03
C GLN A 291 2.37 9.72 27.54
N ARG A 292 3.03 8.63 27.16
CA ARG A 292 2.37 7.37 26.76
C ARG A 292 1.53 6.82 27.90
N ALA A 293 2.09 6.75 29.12
CA ALA A 293 1.37 6.23 30.29
C ALA A 293 0.12 7.04 30.63
N LEU A 294 0.21 8.37 30.63
CA LEU A 294 -0.93 9.24 30.89
C LEU A 294 -1.98 9.15 29.78
N SER A 295 -1.56 9.06 28.51
CA SER A 295 -2.50 8.96 27.37
C SER A 295 -3.29 7.65 27.40
N GLU A 296 -2.62 6.53 27.67
CA GLU A 296 -3.26 5.22 27.81
C GLU A 296 -4.23 5.20 28.99
N TYR A 297 -3.79 5.67 30.16
CA TYR A 297 -4.63 5.69 31.36
C TYR A 297 -5.82 6.66 31.19
N SER A 298 -5.60 7.83 30.60
CA SER A 298 -6.65 8.80 30.27
C SER A 298 -7.75 8.17 29.41
N HIS A 299 -7.35 7.44 28.36
CA HIS A 299 -8.31 6.73 27.51
C HIS A 299 -9.08 5.67 28.30
N SER A 300 -8.40 4.88 29.15
CA SER A 300 -9.03 3.86 29.99
C SER A 300 -10.04 4.45 30.98
N ILE A 301 -9.67 5.48 31.75
CA ILE A 301 -10.57 6.07 32.75
C ILE A 301 -11.74 6.83 32.11
N HIS A 302 -11.55 7.35 30.90
CA HIS A 302 -12.66 7.93 30.13
C HIS A 302 -13.69 6.86 29.73
N ALA A 303 -13.25 5.64 29.39
CA ALA A 303 -14.15 4.52 29.12
C ALA A 303 -15.00 4.14 30.35
N ASP A 304 -14.44 4.27 31.57
CA ASP A 304 -15.15 4.06 32.83
C ASP A 304 -16.13 5.21 33.16
N GLY A 305 -15.84 6.41 32.67
CA GLY A 305 -16.80 7.52 32.61
C GLY A 305 -16.17 8.91 32.57
N ALA A 306 -16.70 9.76 31.69
CA ALA A 306 -16.22 11.14 31.48
C ALA A 306 -16.12 11.99 32.76
N GLY A 307 -16.98 11.76 33.75
CA GLY A 307 -16.93 12.46 35.03
C GLY A 307 -15.74 12.05 35.92
N TYR A 308 -15.34 10.77 35.90
CA TYR A 308 -14.13 10.30 36.60
C TYR A 308 -12.88 10.83 35.91
N TRP A 309 -12.86 10.73 34.58
CA TRP A 309 -11.79 11.26 33.76
C TRP A 309 -11.55 12.76 34.01
N ARG A 310 -12.61 13.59 33.99
CA ARG A 310 -12.47 15.02 34.23
C ARG A 310 -11.88 15.32 35.60
N ARG A 311 -12.27 14.60 36.66
CA ARG A 311 -11.68 14.78 37.99
C ARG A 311 -10.20 14.39 38.02
N TRP A 312 -9.85 13.30 37.37
CA TRP A 312 -8.45 12.84 37.27
C TRP A 312 -7.58 13.83 36.48
N LEU A 313 -8.09 14.39 35.39
CA LEU A 313 -7.36 15.34 34.54
C LEU A 313 -6.91 16.60 35.30
N HIS A 314 -7.65 16.99 36.35
CA HIS A 314 -7.34 18.15 37.19
C HIS A 314 -6.43 17.82 38.38
N LEU A 315 -6.01 16.56 38.55
CA LEU A 315 -5.02 16.21 39.55
C LEU A 315 -3.64 16.73 39.17
N PRO A 316 -2.75 16.98 40.15
CA PRO A 316 -1.35 17.26 39.87
C PRO A 316 -0.70 16.15 39.02
N PRO A 317 0.27 16.47 38.14
CA PRO A 317 0.88 15.49 37.23
C PRO A 317 1.46 14.26 37.94
N GLU A 318 2.08 14.46 39.11
CA GLU A 318 2.62 13.37 39.92
C GLU A 318 1.53 12.40 40.42
N GLU A 319 0.34 12.90 40.70
CA GLU A 319 -0.81 12.08 41.11
C GLU A 319 -1.45 11.39 39.91
N GLN A 320 -1.50 12.06 38.75
CA GLN A 320 -1.92 11.43 37.50
C GLN A 320 -1.00 10.25 37.14
N LEU A 321 0.31 10.45 37.23
CA LEU A 321 1.31 9.41 36.97
C LEU A 321 1.22 8.27 37.99
N ARG A 322 1.03 8.58 39.28
CA ARG A 322 0.78 7.57 40.31
C ARG A 322 -0.49 6.76 40.03
N ALA A 323 -1.58 7.40 39.62
CA ALA A 323 -2.81 6.73 39.23
C ALA A 323 -2.63 5.84 37.99
N ALA A 324 -1.89 6.33 36.98
CA ALA A 324 -1.56 5.56 35.79
C ALA A 324 -0.69 4.33 36.10
N ALA A 325 0.29 4.47 37.01
CA ALA A 325 1.11 3.36 37.47
C ALA A 325 0.29 2.31 38.24
N ALA A 326 -0.56 2.74 39.18
CA ALA A 326 -1.43 1.85 39.95
C ALA A 326 -2.51 1.17 39.08
N GLY A 327 -3.04 1.88 38.09
CA GLY A 327 -3.99 1.33 37.13
C GLY A 327 -3.37 0.23 36.26
N ARG A 328 -2.10 0.37 35.86
CA ARG A 328 -1.38 -0.66 35.10
C ARG A 328 -1.19 -1.96 35.88
N GLU A 329 -1.04 -1.92 37.20
CA GLU A 329 -0.94 -3.13 38.05
C GLU A 329 -2.25 -3.95 38.11
N VAL A 330 -3.40 -3.38 37.76
CA VAL A 330 -4.69 -4.09 37.73
C VAL A 330 -4.90 -4.84 36.41
N TYR A 331 -4.15 -4.48 35.35
CA TYR A 331 -4.28 -5.02 34.00
C TYR A 331 -3.06 -5.83 33.51
N LEU A 332 -2.03 -5.99 34.36
CA LEU A 332 -0.93 -6.96 34.21
C LEU A 332 -1.23 -8.22 35.02
#